data_AF-A0A0B7C2U1-F1
#
_entry.id   AF-A0A0B7C2U1-F1
#
_cell.length_a   1.000
_cell.length_b   1.000
_cell.length_c   1.000
_cell.angle_alpha   90.00
_cell.angle_beta   90.00
_cell.angle_gamma   90.00
#
_symmetry.space_group_name_H-M   'P 1'
#
loop_
_entity.id
_entity.type
_entity.pdbx_description
1 polymer ?
#
loop_
_entity_poly.entity_id
_entity_poly.type
_entity_poly.pdbx_seq_one_letter_code
_entity_poly.pdbx_strand_id
1 'polypeptide(L)' 'RNGMAIVRPPGHHAMKEEFCGYCYFGNVAIAAQLALDKYHLKRILVLDWDVHHGQGSQFKFYNDPRVLFVSIH' A
#
# COMPACT_ATOMS: atom_id res chain seq x y z
N ARG A 1 2.48 -0.50 -21.42
CA ARG A 1 3.48 -1.47 -20.88
C ARG A 1 3.18 -1.68 -19.39
N ASN A 2 3.50 -2.83 -18.81
CA ASN A 2 3.14 -3.26 -17.44
C ASN A 2 4.36 -3.87 -16.71
N GLY A 3 4.18 -4.31 -15.46
CA GLY A 3 5.23 -4.95 -14.66
C GLY A 3 4.67 -5.72 -13.45
N MET A 4 5.48 -6.64 -12.91
CA MET A 4 5.19 -7.43 -11.72
C MET A 4 6.46 -7.55 -10.86
N ALA A 5 6.32 -7.40 -9.54
CA ALA A 5 7.43 -7.55 -8.61
C ALA A 5 7.30 -8.88 -7.84
N ILE A 6 8.28 -9.77 -7.96
CA ILE A 6 8.34 -11.03 -7.21
C ILE A 6 9.17 -10.78 -5.94
N VAL A 7 8.51 -10.44 -4.83
CA VAL A 7 9.16 -9.94 -3.63
C VAL A 7 8.71 -10.65 -2.35
N ARG A 8 9.60 -10.67 -1.36
CA ARG A 8 9.34 -11.03 0.04
C ARG A 8 10.25 -10.19 0.95
N PRO A 9 9.86 -9.88 2.20
CA PRO A 9 8.57 -10.17 2.87
C PRO A 9 7.37 -9.38 2.30
N PRO A 10 6.11 -9.72 2.66
CA PRO A 10 4.94 -8.94 2.28
C PRO A 10 4.94 -7.55 2.96
N GLY A 11 3.97 -6.69 2.62
CA GLY A 11 3.94 -5.32 3.11
C GLY A 11 2.60 -4.77 3.60
N HIS A 12 1.46 -5.31 3.19
CA HIS A 12 0.16 -4.64 3.39
C HIS A 12 -0.34 -4.55 4.85
N HIS A 13 0.25 -5.30 5.78
CA HIS A 13 -0.04 -5.21 7.21
C HIS A 13 0.92 -4.27 7.97
N ALA A 14 2.02 -3.82 7.35
CA ALA A 14 3.01 -2.99 8.03
C ALA A 14 2.41 -1.64 8.42
N MET A 15 2.45 -1.33 9.72
CA MET A 15 1.93 -0.09 10.29
C MET A 15 3.04 0.98 10.32
N LYS A 16 2.67 2.23 10.64
CA LYS A 16 3.62 3.35 10.67
C LYS A 16 4.79 3.11 11.64
N GLU A 17 4.51 2.52 12.80
CA GLU A 17 5.47 2.37 13.91
C GLU A 17 5.45 0.94 14.47
N GLU A 18 4.92 -0.04 13.74
CA GLU A 18 4.76 -1.42 14.19
C GLU A 18 4.85 -2.42 13.02
N PHE A 19 5.51 -3.56 13.27
CA PHE A 19 5.51 -4.71 12.37
C PHE A 19 4.30 -5.60 12.64
N CYS A 20 3.63 -6.08 11.60
CA CYS A 20 2.44 -6.93 11.75
C CYS A 20 2.32 -7.90 10.57
N GLY A 21 1.78 -9.11 10.78
CA GLY A 21 1.46 -10.06 9.70
C GLY A 21 2.62 -10.33 8.73
N TYR A 22 3.83 -10.58 9.26
CA TYR A 22 5.07 -10.77 8.49
C TYR A 22 5.54 -9.55 7.67
N CYS A 23 4.86 -8.41 7.78
CA CYS A 23 5.17 -7.19 7.05
C CYS A 23 6.02 -6.25 7.89
N TYR A 24 7.21 -5.91 7.39
CA TYR A 24 8.10 -4.93 8.04
C TYR A 24 7.92 -3.52 7.47
N PHE A 25 7.80 -3.42 6.15
CA PHE A 25 7.62 -2.16 5.43
C PHE A 25 6.45 -2.26 4.45
N GLY A 26 5.65 -1.20 4.36
CA GLY A 26 4.49 -1.13 3.47
C GLY A 26 4.87 -0.94 2.01
N ASN A 27 5.37 -1.98 1.33
CA ASN A 27 5.89 -1.92 -0.04
C ASN A 27 5.02 -1.08 -1.00
N VAL A 28 3.73 -1.42 -1.09
CA VAL A 28 2.77 -0.74 -1.99
C VAL A 28 2.48 0.67 -1.50
N ALA A 29 2.36 0.86 -0.20
CA ALA A 29 2.08 2.16 0.39
C ALA A 29 3.24 3.16 0.20
N ILE A 30 4.49 2.71 0.34
CA ILE A 30 5.69 3.50 0.07
C ILE A 30 5.75 3.85 -1.42
N ALA A 31 5.48 2.89 -2.31
CA ALA A 31 5.48 3.14 -3.76
C ALA A 31 4.41 4.17 -4.17
N ALA A 32 3.19 4.05 -3.63
CA ALA A 32 2.11 5.00 -3.89
C ALA A 32 2.49 6.41 -3.38
N GLN A 33 3.01 6.53 -2.16
CA GLN A 33 3.46 7.81 -1.61
C GLN A 33 4.57 8.43 -2.46
N LEU A 34 5.57 7.64 -2.86
CA LEU A 34 6.66 8.11 -3.73
C LEU A 34 6.14 8.60 -5.09
N ALA A 35 5.14 7.91 -5.65
CA ALA A 35 4.51 8.30 -6.91
C ALA A 35 3.75 9.63 -6.81
N LEU A 36 3.10 9.90 -5.68
CA LEU A 36 2.49 11.21 -5.40
C LEU A 36 3.56 12.30 -5.24
N ASP A 37 4.56 12.06 -4.39
CA ASP A 37 5.48 13.12 -3.95
C ASP A 37 6.55 13.45 -5.01
N LYS A 38 7.15 12.43 -5.62
CA LYS A 38 8.27 12.59 -6.57
C LYS A 38 7.83 12.71 -8.01
N TYR A 39 6.75 12.04 -8.38
CA TYR A 39 6.25 12.00 -9.76
C TYR A 39 4.98 12.82 -9.96
N HIS A 40 4.52 13.50 -8.90
CA HIS A 40 3.38 14.42 -8.92
C HIS A 40 2.11 13.82 -9.50
N LEU A 41 1.90 12.51 -9.31
CA LEU A 41 0.64 11.88 -9.63
C LEU A 41 -0.47 12.48 -8.75
N LYS A 42 -1.65 12.65 -9.35
CA LYS A 42 -2.77 13.31 -8.66
C LYS A 42 -3.73 12.33 -7.99
N ARG A 43 -3.82 11.10 -8.52
CA ARG A 43 -4.71 10.04 -8.04
C ARG A 43 -4.07 8.68 -8.26
N ILE A 44 -4.20 7.78 -7.28
CA ILE A 44 -3.71 6.40 -7.32
C ILE A 44 -4.83 5.47 -6.84
N LEU A 45 -4.97 4.32 -7.48
CA LEU A 45 -5.78 3.20 -6.99
C LEU A 45 -4.82 2.14 -6.43
N VAL A 46 -5.08 1.70 -5.20
CA VAL A 46 -4.49 0.50 -4.61
C VAL A 46 -5.60 -0.53 -4.46
N LEU A 47 -5.55 -1.59 -5.27
CA LEU A 47 -6.40 -2.76 -5.13
C LEU A 47 -5.63 -3.85 -4.37
N ASP A 48 -6.11 -4.18 -3.19
CA ASP A 48 -5.60 -5.27 -2.36
C ASP A 48 -6.57 -6.46 -2.43
N TRP A 49 -6.14 -7.51 -3.13
CA TRP A 49 -6.92 -8.73 -3.32
C TRP A 49 -6.43 -9.88 -2.43
N ASP A 50 -5.47 -9.63 -1.52
CA ASP A 50 -5.05 -10.65 -0.58
C ASP A 50 -6.23 -11.01 0.32
N VAL A 51 -6.34 -12.28 0.70
CA VAL A 51 -7.44 -12.77 1.53
C VAL A 51 -7.48 -12.10 2.91
N HIS A 52 -6.38 -11.48 3.34
CA HIS A 52 -6.34 -10.70 4.57
C HIS A 52 -6.47 -9.21 4.26
N HIS A 53 -7.24 -8.52 5.12
CA HIS A 53 -7.33 -7.08 5.05
C HIS A 53 -5.96 -6.40 5.22
N GLY A 54 -5.55 -5.57 4.26
CA GLY A 54 -4.33 -4.76 4.31
C GLY A 54 -4.46 -3.49 5.17
N GLN A 55 -4.66 -3.64 6.48
CA GLN A 55 -4.88 -2.52 7.42
C GLN A 55 -3.74 -1.48 7.42
N GLY A 56 -2.50 -1.88 7.16
CA GLY A 56 -1.37 -0.94 7.09
C GLY A 56 -1.53 0.05 5.93
N SER A 57 -1.94 -0.44 4.76
CA SER A 57 -2.26 0.39 3.59
C SER A 57 -3.49 1.26 3.84
N GLN A 58 -4.55 0.71 4.46
CA GLN A 58 -5.74 1.48 4.84
C GLN A 58 -5.37 2.67 5.73
N PHE A 59 -4.68 2.44 6.84
CA PHE A 59 -4.34 3.50 7.79
C PHE A 59 -3.42 4.55 7.19
N LYS A 60 -2.49 4.15 6.30
CA LYS A 60 -1.59 5.10 5.64
C LYS A 60 -2.34 6.13 4.80
N PHE A 61 -3.44 5.75 4.15
CA PHE A 61 -4.18 6.62 3.23
C PHE A 61 -5.60 6.98 3.68
N TYR A 62 -5.97 6.64 4.92
CA TYR A 62 -7.34 6.79 5.43
C TYR A 62 -7.92 8.19 5.24
N ASN A 63 -7.08 9.22 5.38
CA ASN A 63 -7.46 10.63 5.22
C ASN A 63 -6.86 11.29 3.96
N ASP A 64 -6.25 10.52 3.06
CA ASP A 64 -5.65 11.05 1.82
C ASP A 64 -6.55 10.76 0.61
N PRO A 65 -7.35 11.75 0.13
CA PRO A 65 -8.28 11.53 -0.97
C PRO A 65 -7.60 11.28 -2.32
N ARG A 66 -6.26 11.41 -2.39
CA ARG A 66 -5.49 11.12 -3.61
C ARG A 66 -5.28 9.62 -3.81
N VAL A 67 -5.47 8.79 -2.78
CA VAL A 67 -5.32 7.34 -2.89
C VAL A 67 -6.64 6.65 -2.55
N LEU A 68 -7.24 6.01 -3.54
CA LEU A 68 -8.35 5.11 -3.31
C LEU A 68 -7.79 3.73 -2.94
N PHE A 69 -8.02 3.31 -1.71
CA PHE A 69 -7.71 1.96 -1.24
C PHE A 69 -8.98 1.10 -1.31
N VAL A 70 -8.90 -0.02 -2.01
CA VAL A 70 -9.95 -1.03 -2.07
C VAL A 70 -9.34 -2.35 -1.66
N SER A 71 -9.95 -3.00 -0.66
CA SER A 71 -9.54 -4.34 -0.24
C SER A 71 -10.72 -5.29 -0.25
N ILE A 72 -10.52 -6.48 -0.81
CA ILE A 72 -11.49 -7.57 -0.80
C ILE A 72 -10.85 -8.70 0.01
N HIS A 73 -11.44 -9.02 1.15
CA HIS A 73 -10.90 -9.93 2.15
C HIS A 73 -12.03 -10.67 2.87
#